data_AF-A0A950ABM2-F1
#
_entry.id   AF-A0A950ABM2-F1
#
_cell.length_a   1.000
_cell.length_b   1.000
_cell.length_c   1.000
_cell.angle_alpha   90.00
_cell.angle_beta   90.00
_cell.angle_gamma   90.00
#
_symmetry.space_group_name_H-M   'P 1'
#
loop_
_entity.id
_entity.type
_entity.pdbx_description
1 polymer ?
#
loop_
_entity_poly.entity_id
_entity_poly.type
_entity_poly.pdbx_seq_one_letter_code
_entity_poly.pdbx_strand_id
1 'polypeptide(L)'
;MSFRLIKTDSLSRARRGRLVTRHGIVETPIFMPVGTQGTVKATAPDELSDLGVQIILGNTYHLFLRPGLEVIQHFGGLHQFMSWNGPILSDSGGFQVFSLSKLRRITEDGVHFNNHLDGAPCFISPEISMEVQVTLRSDVAMVFDECLPYPCKADQAAVSLERTLRWAWRCKRWSESQNPESRPLLFGIVQGATYPDLREESARALVEMAFDGYAIGGVSVGEP
;
A
#
# COMPACT_ATOMS: atom_id res chain seq x y z
N MET A 1 -15.61 -9.33 9.83
CA MET A 1 -14.94 -9.90 8.63
C MET A 1 -15.24 -8.99 7.45
N SER A 2 -14.19 -8.46 6.82
CA SER A 2 -14.33 -7.42 5.80
C SER A 2 -14.50 -7.97 4.38
N PHE A 3 -14.14 -9.23 4.10
CA PHE A 3 -14.28 -9.84 2.78
C PHE A 3 -15.26 -11.03 2.78
N ARG A 4 -16.13 -11.10 1.77
CA ARG A 4 -17.07 -12.20 1.54
C ARG A 4 -16.81 -12.83 0.17
N LEU A 5 -16.50 -14.12 0.15
CA LEU A 5 -16.48 -14.93 -1.08
C LEU A 5 -17.92 -15.25 -1.50
N ILE A 6 -18.28 -14.92 -2.74
CA ILE A 6 -19.64 -15.10 -3.28
C ILE A 6 -19.70 -16.35 -4.17
N LYS A 7 -18.74 -16.50 -5.08
CA LYS A 7 -18.69 -17.62 -6.02
C LYS A 7 -17.25 -17.93 -6.42
N THR A 8 -16.96 -19.19 -6.64
CA THR A 8 -15.74 -19.66 -7.27
C THR A 8 -16.08 -20.30 -8.61
N ASP A 9 -15.17 -20.19 -9.56
CA ASP A 9 -15.25 -20.97 -10.78
C ASP A 9 -14.78 -22.41 -10.52
N SER A 10 -15.34 -23.40 -11.23
CA SER A 10 -15.00 -24.82 -11.03
C SER A 10 -13.81 -25.28 -11.88
N LEU A 11 -13.42 -24.52 -12.91
CA LEU A 11 -12.37 -24.89 -13.86
C LEU A 11 -11.08 -24.10 -13.66
N SER A 12 -11.13 -23.00 -12.91
CA SER A 12 -10.03 -22.08 -12.67
C SER A 12 -9.95 -21.66 -11.21
N ARG A 13 -8.97 -20.82 -10.87
CA ARG A 13 -8.83 -20.21 -9.53
C ARG A 13 -9.60 -18.88 -9.40
N ALA A 14 -10.47 -18.54 -10.35
CA ALA A 14 -11.20 -17.29 -10.34
C ALA A 14 -12.23 -17.21 -9.19
N ARG A 15 -12.35 -16.02 -8.60
CA ARG A 15 -13.17 -15.76 -7.41
C ARG A 15 -13.98 -14.49 -7.61
N ARG A 16 -15.29 -14.57 -7.37
CA ARG A 16 -16.17 -13.42 -7.18
C ARG A 16 -16.36 -13.19 -5.69
N GLY A 17 -16.17 -11.96 -5.25
CA GLY A 17 -16.27 -11.61 -3.85
C GLY A 17 -16.66 -10.16 -3.64
N ARG A 18 -16.70 -9.76 -2.36
CA ARG A 18 -17.08 -8.44 -1.92
C ARG A 18 -16.22 -8.02 -0.73
N LEU A 19 -15.56 -6.89 -0.83
CA LEU A 19 -14.85 -6.23 0.25
C LEU A 19 -15.75 -5.11 0.81
N VAL A 20 -16.00 -5.15 2.11
CA VAL A 20 -16.71 -4.11 2.86
C VAL A 20 -15.67 -3.21 3.51
N THR A 21 -15.74 -1.93 3.20
CA THR A 21 -14.86 -0.88 3.75
C THR A 21 -15.71 0.18 4.48
N ARG A 22 -15.08 1.22 5.02
CA ARG A 22 -15.83 2.29 5.71
C ARG A 22 -16.61 3.15 4.73
N HIS A 23 -16.03 3.40 3.56
CA HIS A 23 -16.62 4.29 2.56
C HIS A 23 -17.38 3.56 1.45
N GLY A 24 -17.61 2.25 1.60
CA GLY A 24 -18.47 1.51 0.69
C GLY A 24 -18.08 0.06 0.47
N ILE A 25 -18.79 -0.55 -0.47
CA ILE A 25 -18.61 -1.92 -0.89
C ILE A 25 -17.83 -1.96 -2.21
N VAL A 26 -16.85 -2.85 -2.30
CA VAL A 26 -16.08 -3.14 -3.51
C VAL A 26 -16.35 -4.58 -3.96
N GLU A 27 -16.93 -4.76 -5.13
CA GLU A 27 -17.06 -6.05 -5.80
C GLU A 27 -15.71 -6.47 -6.38
N THR A 28 -15.31 -7.73 -6.20
CA THR A 28 -14.03 -8.27 -6.71
C THR A 28 -14.29 -9.37 -7.76
N PRO A 29 -13.50 -9.45 -8.84
CA PRO A 29 -12.25 -8.72 -9.11
C PRO A 29 -12.47 -7.25 -9.47
N ILE A 30 -11.52 -6.39 -9.10
CA ILE A 30 -11.60 -4.94 -9.28
C ILE A 30 -10.28 -4.40 -9.81
N PHE A 31 -10.36 -3.37 -10.65
CA PHE A 31 -9.24 -2.53 -11.05
C PHE A 31 -9.29 -1.20 -10.29
N MET A 32 -8.15 -0.72 -9.79
CA MET A 32 -8.05 0.52 -9.02
C MET A 32 -7.35 1.60 -9.84
N PRO A 33 -8.06 2.66 -10.29
CA PRO A 33 -7.41 3.83 -10.87
C PRO A 33 -6.45 4.49 -9.88
N VAL A 34 -5.32 4.99 -10.38
CA VAL A 34 -4.26 5.56 -9.54
C VAL A 34 -4.41 7.07 -9.41
N GLY A 35 -4.64 7.52 -8.18
CA GLY A 35 -4.63 8.92 -7.76
C GLY A 35 -3.28 9.33 -7.17
N THR A 36 -2.44 10.01 -7.95
CA THR A 36 -1.04 10.30 -7.55
C THR A 36 -0.92 11.49 -6.57
N GLN A 37 -1.64 12.59 -6.81
CA GLN A 37 -1.56 13.81 -5.99
C GLN A 37 -2.97 14.26 -5.58
N GLY A 38 -3.75 13.33 -5.01
CA GLY A 38 -5.15 13.60 -4.65
C GLY A 38 -6.06 13.77 -5.88
N THR A 39 -5.68 13.18 -7.01
CA THR A 39 -6.49 13.18 -8.24
C THR A 39 -6.08 12.01 -9.11
N VAL A 40 -7.06 11.34 -9.72
CA VAL A 40 -6.82 10.56 -10.93
C VAL A 40 -6.57 11.55 -12.06
N LYS A 41 -5.50 11.38 -12.83
CA LYS A 41 -5.08 12.40 -13.79
C LYS A 41 -6.11 12.54 -14.91
N ALA A 42 -6.51 13.79 -15.18
CA ALA A 42 -7.46 14.15 -16.23
C ALA A 42 -8.86 13.53 -16.10
N THR A 43 -9.29 13.20 -14.87
CA THR A 43 -10.63 12.68 -14.60
C THR A 43 -11.15 13.26 -13.30
N ALA A 44 -12.36 13.82 -13.32
CA ALA A 44 -12.99 14.38 -12.14
C ALA A 44 -13.63 13.27 -11.25
N PRO A 45 -13.81 13.49 -9.94
CA PRO A 45 -14.36 12.45 -9.04
C PRO A 45 -15.78 11.98 -9.38
N ASP A 46 -16.61 12.87 -9.93
CA ASP A 46 -17.94 12.56 -10.44
C ASP A 46 -17.88 11.67 -11.69
N GLU A 47 -16.97 11.95 -12.63
CA GLU A 47 -16.72 11.08 -13.78
C GLU A 47 -16.28 9.66 -13.36
N LEU A 48 -15.42 9.54 -12.34
CA LEU A 48 -15.05 8.23 -11.79
C LEU A 48 -16.27 7.47 -11.24
N SER A 49 -17.17 8.19 -10.59
CA SER A 49 -18.40 7.62 -10.02
C SER A 49 -19.34 7.15 -11.14
N ASP A 50 -19.50 7.96 -12.19
CA ASP A 50 -20.31 7.63 -13.38
C ASP A 50 -19.76 6.42 -14.14
N LEU A 51 -18.43 6.26 -14.17
CA LEU A 51 -17.76 5.08 -14.72
C LEU A 51 -17.88 3.83 -13.83
N GLY A 52 -18.49 3.94 -12.66
CA GLY A 52 -18.67 2.83 -11.72
C GLY A 52 -17.39 2.43 -10.99
N VAL A 53 -16.42 3.33 -10.87
CA VAL A 53 -15.22 3.09 -10.04
C VAL A 53 -15.65 2.93 -8.59
N GLN A 54 -15.23 1.84 -7.95
CA GLN A 54 -15.62 1.51 -6.58
C GLN A 54 -14.51 1.74 -5.56
N ILE A 55 -13.27 1.92 -6.02
CA ILE A 55 -12.11 2.14 -5.17
C ILE A 55 -10.97 2.72 -6.02
N ILE A 56 -10.18 3.60 -5.44
CA ILE A 56 -8.99 4.16 -6.06
C ILE A 56 -7.74 3.88 -5.23
N LEU A 57 -6.56 3.97 -5.86
CA LEU A 57 -5.28 3.92 -5.17
C LEU A 57 -4.77 5.35 -4.92
N GLY A 58 -4.55 5.72 -3.67
CA GLY A 58 -3.88 6.97 -3.28
C GLY A 58 -2.39 6.75 -3.09
N ASN A 59 -1.56 7.62 -3.69
CA ASN A 59 -0.11 7.51 -3.55
C ASN A 59 0.42 8.23 -2.29
N THR A 60 0.83 7.46 -1.30
CA THR A 60 1.33 7.95 0.00
C THR A 60 2.58 8.80 -0.15
N TYR A 61 3.53 8.38 -1.00
CA TYR A 61 4.80 9.10 -1.17
C TYR A 61 4.56 10.53 -1.68
N HIS A 62 3.76 10.67 -2.73
CA HIS A 62 3.50 11.98 -3.31
C HIS A 62 2.70 12.88 -2.37
N LEU A 63 1.65 12.34 -1.74
CA LEU A 63 0.80 13.09 -0.80
C LEU A 63 1.57 13.53 0.46
N PHE A 64 2.48 12.69 0.95
CA PHE A 64 3.37 13.00 2.06
C PHE A 64 4.28 14.20 1.77
N LEU A 65 4.81 14.30 0.56
CA LEU A 65 5.69 15.39 0.16
C LEU A 65 4.92 16.66 -0.25
N ARG A 66 3.83 16.50 -0.99
CA ARG A 66 3.00 17.60 -1.47
C ARG A 66 1.56 17.11 -1.73
N PRO A 67 0.55 17.72 -1.09
CA PRO A 67 0.59 18.98 -0.34
C PRO A 67 1.16 18.86 1.09
N GLY A 68 1.49 17.64 1.55
CA GLY A 68 1.90 17.40 2.93
C GLY A 68 0.71 17.09 3.84
N LEU A 69 0.99 16.41 4.94
CA LEU A 69 -0.06 15.88 5.82
C LEU A 69 -0.84 16.96 6.54
N GLU A 70 -0.21 18.08 6.91
CA GLU A 70 -0.90 19.20 7.58
C GLU A 70 -2.05 19.75 6.74
N VAL A 71 -1.83 19.90 5.43
CA VAL A 71 -2.87 20.36 4.51
C VAL A 71 -3.99 19.32 4.40
N ILE A 72 -3.64 18.04 4.24
CA ILE A 72 -4.64 16.98 4.14
C ILE A 72 -5.47 16.87 5.42
N GLN A 73 -4.83 17.01 6.59
CA GLN A 73 -5.49 17.06 7.89
C GLN A 73 -6.41 18.26 8.02
N HIS A 74 -5.98 19.44 7.55
CA HIS A 74 -6.81 20.66 7.55
C HIS A 74 -8.13 20.45 6.79
N PHE A 75 -8.11 19.72 5.67
CA PHE A 75 -9.31 19.36 4.92
C PHE A 75 -10.07 18.15 5.48
N GLY A 76 -9.58 17.53 6.57
CA GLY A 76 -10.26 16.40 7.23
C GLY A 76 -9.98 15.03 6.63
N GLY A 77 -8.92 14.88 5.82
CA GLY A 77 -8.48 13.64 5.19
C GLY A 77 -8.51 13.69 3.65
N LEU A 78 -8.01 12.62 3.01
CA LEU A 78 -7.83 12.60 1.56
C LEU A 78 -9.16 12.63 0.81
N HIS A 79 -10.18 11.90 1.30
CA HIS A 79 -11.53 11.89 0.72
C HIS A 79 -12.10 13.29 0.53
N GLN A 80 -12.06 14.12 1.58
CA GLN A 80 -12.55 15.50 1.54
C GLN A 80 -11.67 16.40 0.68
N PHE A 81 -10.34 16.25 0.79
CA PHE A 81 -9.37 16.99 0.00
C PHE A 81 -9.59 16.81 -1.51
N MET A 82 -9.91 15.59 -1.96
CA MET A 82 -10.11 15.28 -3.38
C MET A 82 -11.57 15.15 -3.81
N SER A 83 -12.53 15.43 -2.93
CA SER A 83 -13.97 15.24 -3.19
C SER A 83 -14.34 13.83 -3.67
N TRP A 84 -13.70 12.80 -3.14
CA TRP A 84 -13.99 11.39 -3.42
C TRP A 84 -14.65 10.73 -2.22
N ASN A 85 -15.88 10.25 -2.39
CA ASN A 85 -16.66 9.63 -1.31
C ASN A 85 -16.51 8.10 -1.27
N GLY A 86 -15.80 7.50 -2.23
CA GLY A 86 -15.61 6.06 -2.29
C GLY A 86 -14.41 5.56 -1.48
N PRO A 87 -14.22 4.24 -1.42
CA PRO A 87 -13.06 3.60 -0.81
C PRO A 87 -11.72 4.08 -1.40
N ILE A 88 -10.70 4.18 -0.55
CA ILE A 88 -9.30 4.46 -0.95
C ILE A 88 -8.37 3.37 -0.39
N LEU A 89 -7.54 2.78 -1.26
CA LEU A 89 -6.35 2.04 -0.86
C LEU A 89 -5.14 2.96 -0.95
N SER A 90 -4.37 3.12 0.11
CA SER A 90 -3.08 3.82 0.05
C SER A 90 -1.92 2.83 -0.07
N ASP A 91 -0.99 3.07 -0.99
CA ASP A 91 0.27 2.33 -0.99
C ASP A 91 1.16 2.76 0.19
N SER A 92 2.25 2.03 0.46
CA SER A 92 3.10 2.32 1.62
C SER A 92 4.10 3.47 1.37
N GLY A 93 4.27 3.86 0.10
CA GLY A 93 5.33 4.75 -0.38
C GLY A 93 6.69 4.07 -0.61
N GLY A 94 6.84 2.79 -0.21
CA GLY A 94 8.11 2.05 -0.35
C GLY A 94 8.61 1.94 -1.78
N PHE A 95 7.69 1.72 -2.74
CA PHE A 95 8.05 1.58 -4.16
C PHE A 95 8.55 2.89 -4.80
N GLN A 96 8.01 4.04 -4.43
CA GLN A 96 8.41 5.33 -4.99
C GLN A 96 9.74 5.79 -4.38
N VAL A 97 9.94 5.53 -3.09
CA VAL A 97 11.27 5.67 -2.49
C VAL A 97 12.26 4.69 -3.17
N PHE A 98 11.78 3.52 -3.60
CA PHE A 98 12.55 2.59 -4.42
C PHE A 98 12.89 3.13 -5.84
N SER A 99 12.00 3.84 -6.52
CA SER A 99 12.27 4.34 -7.87
C SER A 99 13.28 5.51 -7.90
N LEU A 100 13.52 6.17 -6.77
CA LEU A 100 14.47 7.28 -6.60
C LEU A 100 15.91 6.83 -6.30
N SER A 101 16.31 5.66 -6.81
CA SER A 101 17.48 4.84 -6.43
C SER A 101 18.83 5.51 -6.19
N LYS A 102 19.08 6.72 -6.72
CA LYS A 102 20.35 7.44 -6.51
C LYS A 102 20.40 8.27 -5.22
N LEU A 103 19.27 8.53 -4.58
CA LEU A 103 19.16 9.50 -3.48
C LEU A 103 18.58 8.91 -2.19
N ARG A 104 18.71 7.59 -1.97
CA ARG A 104 18.22 6.94 -0.74
C ARG A 104 19.27 6.14 0.01
N ARG A 105 19.05 6.01 1.31
CA ARG A 105 19.77 5.09 2.21
C ARG A 105 18.75 4.29 3.02
N ILE A 106 18.76 2.97 2.82
CA ILE A 106 17.91 2.04 3.57
C ILE A 106 18.67 1.59 4.83
N THR A 107 17.97 1.60 5.96
CA THR A 107 18.45 1.13 7.26
C THR A 107 17.39 0.20 7.87
N GLU A 108 17.65 -0.40 9.03
CA GLU A 108 16.62 -1.18 9.72
C GLU A 108 15.47 -0.29 10.21
N ASP A 109 15.74 0.96 10.56
CA ASP A 109 14.73 1.88 11.10
C ASP A 109 13.74 2.36 10.03
N GLY A 110 14.18 2.43 8.77
CA GLY A 110 13.40 2.92 7.64
C GLY A 110 14.28 3.38 6.50
N VAL A 111 13.74 4.28 5.67
CA VAL A 111 14.44 4.80 4.49
C VAL A 111 14.62 6.30 4.58
N HIS A 112 15.88 6.73 4.49
CA HIS A 112 16.25 8.12 4.29
C HIS A 112 16.32 8.42 2.80
N PHE A 113 15.79 9.56 2.37
CA PHE A 113 15.87 10.02 0.99
C PHE A 113 15.78 11.55 0.93
N ASN A 114 16.12 12.15 -0.20
CA ASN A 114 15.90 13.58 -0.40
C ASN A 114 14.59 13.82 -1.15
N ASN A 115 13.82 14.81 -0.72
CA ASN A 115 12.65 15.28 -1.43
C ASN A 115 13.05 15.72 -2.84
N HIS A 116 12.47 15.08 -3.85
CA HIS A 116 12.72 15.40 -5.25
C HIS A 116 12.25 16.80 -5.69
N LEU A 117 11.45 17.50 -4.88
CA LEU A 117 10.94 18.83 -5.17
C LEU A 117 11.90 19.95 -4.75
N ASP A 118 12.51 19.85 -3.57
CA ASP A 118 13.32 20.91 -2.96
C ASP A 118 14.69 20.43 -2.42
N GLY A 119 14.96 19.12 -2.47
CA GLY A 119 16.21 18.51 -2.00
C GLY A 119 16.29 18.30 -0.48
N ALA A 120 15.25 18.65 0.30
CA ALA A 120 15.26 18.50 1.74
C ALA A 120 15.40 17.02 2.16
N PRO A 121 16.17 16.71 3.22
CA PRO A 121 16.27 15.34 3.72
C PRO A 121 14.93 14.90 4.34
N CYS A 122 14.52 13.69 3.99
CA CYS A 122 13.29 13.04 4.45
C CYS A 122 13.60 11.65 5.01
N PHE A 123 12.70 11.17 5.86
CA PHE A 123 12.75 9.83 6.44
C PHE A 123 11.35 9.24 6.54
N ILE A 124 11.19 7.99 6.11
CA ILE A 124 9.97 7.21 6.29
C ILE A 124 10.33 5.89 6.96
N SER A 125 9.75 5.63 8.13
CA SER A 125 9.74 4.34 8.80
C SER A 125 8.42 3.59 8.56
N PRO A 126 8.34 2.29 8.89
CA PRO A 126 7.07 1.58 9.02
C PRO A 126 5.99 2.37 9.78
N GLU A 127 6.30 2.95 10.93
CA GLU A 127 5.34 3.70 11.77
C GLU A 127 4.91 5.01 11.10
N ILE A 128 5.84 5.77 10.51
CA ILE A 128 5.53 7.00 9.78
C ILE A 128 4.63 6.68 8.58
N SER A 129 4.92 5.61 7.83
CA SER A 129 4.07 5.16 6.72
C SER A 129 2.64 4.84 7.20
N MET A 130 2.49 4.20 8.36
CA MET A 130 1.16 3.92 8.92
C MET A 130 0.45 5.20 9.38
N GLU A 131 1.15 6.13 10.03
CA GLU A 131 0.61 7.42 10.46
C GLU A 131 0.13 8.26 9.27
N VAL A 132 0.89 8.27 8.18
CA VAL A 132 0.48 8.90 6.92
C VAL A 132 -0.83 8.29 6.45
N GLN A 133 -0.91 6.98 6.30
CA GLN A 133 -2.08 6.31 5.74
C GLN A 133 -3.34 6.47 6.60
N VAL A 134 -3.21 6.54 7.92
CA VAL A 134 -4.31 6.90 8.83
C VAL A 134 -4.71 8.37 8.69
N THR A 135 -3.73 9.28 8.56
CA THR A 135 -3.99 10.69 8.31
C THR A 135 -4.73 10.93 6.99
N LEU A 136 -4.38 10.16 5.95
CA LEU A 136 -5.11 10.16 4.67
C LEU A 136 -6.54 9.62 4.81
N ARG A 137 -6.86 8.94 5.92
CA ARG A 137 -8.13 8.24 6.18
C ARG A 137 -8.43 7.10 5.21
N SER A 138 -7.39 6.41 4.75
CA SER A 138 -7.53 5.27 3.84
C SER A 138 -8.44 4.19 4.41
N ASP A 139 -9.12 3.47 3.52
CA ASP A 139 -9.93 2.29 3.84
C ASP A 139 -9.05 1.04 3.94
N VAL A 140 -8.05 0.95 3.06
CA VAL A 140 -7.04 -0.10 3.03
C VAL A 140 -5.66 0.55 3.07
N ALA A 141 -4.82 0.10 4.00
CA ALA A 141 -3.43 0.50 4.12
C ALA A 141 -2.51 -0.67 3.77
N MET A 142 -1.41 -0.37 3.09
CA MET A 142 -0.38 -1.33 2.73
C MET A 142 0.78 -1.23 3.71
N VAL A 143 1.29 -2.36 4.22
CA VAL A 143 2.49 -2.35 5.07
C VAL A 143 3.69 -1.78 4.32
N PHE A 144 4.59 -1.14 5.05
CA PHE A 144 5.86 -0.67 4.50
C PHE A 144 6.78 -1.85 4.20
N ASP A 145 7.33 -1.88 2.98
CA ASP A 145 8.14 -2.98 2.47
C ASP A 145 9.37 -2.45 1.70
N GLU A 146 10.31 -3.35 1.44
CA GLU A 146 11.42 -3.07 0.54
C GLU A 146 11.21 -3.83 -0.77
N CYS A 147 10.97 -3.07 -1.85
CA CYS A 147 10.97 -3.62 -3.20
C CYS A 147 12.40 -3.64 -3.76
N LEU A 148 12.88 -4.80 -4.20
CA LEU A 148 14.17 -4.92 -4.91
C LEU A 148 14.00 -4.74 -6.43
N PRO A 149 15.07 -4.30 -7.14
CA PRO A 149 15.06 -4.29 -8.60
C PRO A 149 15.14 -5.71 -9.16
N TYR A 150 14.65 -5.88 -10.38
CA TYR A 150 14.98 -7.04 -11.21
C TYR A 150 16.12 -6.70 -12.19
N PRO A 151 17.09 -7.60 -12.41
CA PRO A 151 17.35 -8.82 -11.62
C PRO A 151 18.04 -8.48 -10.28
N CYS A 152 17.89 -9.36 -9.29
CA CYS A 152 18.67 -9.34 -8.05
C CYS A 152 19.16 -10.76 -7.72
N LYS A 153 20.18 -10.86 -6.86
CA LYS A 153 20.70 -12.16 -6.40
C LYS A 153 19.82 -12.73 -5.26
N ALA A 154 19.84 -14.04 -5.09
CA ALA A 154 19.04 -14.73 -4.06
C ALA A 154 19.40 -14.30 -2.64
N ASP A 155 20.68 -14.10 -2.34
CA ASP A 155 21.16 -13.61 -1.05
C ASP A 155 20.65 -12.19 -0.75
N GLN A 156 20.63 -11.31 -1.75
CA GLN A 156 20.06 -9.97 -1.64
C GLN A 156 18.54 -10.03 -1.41
N ALA A 157 17.85 -10.90 -2.14
CA ALA A 157 16.41 -11.10 -1.99
C ALA A 157 16.04 -11.63 -0.60
N ALA A 158 16.81 -12.57 -0.05
CA ALA A 158 16.62 -13.09 1.30
C ALA A 158 16.80 -12.00 2.36
N VAL A 159 17.89 -11.22 2.30
CA VAL A 159 18.14 -10.12 3.25
C VAL A 159 17.03 -9.05 3.21
N SER A 160 16.55 -8.72 2.00
CA SER A 160 15.45 -7.76 1.84
C SER A 160 14.10 -8.31 2.31
N LEU A 161 13.85 -9.61 2.09
CA LEU A 161 12.67 -10.29 2.60
C LEU A 161 12.65 -10.27 4.14
N GLU A 162 13.75 -10.62 4.79
CA GLU A 162 13.84 -10.61 6.25
C GLU A 162 13.52 -9.21 6.82
N ARG A 163 14.05 -8.15 6.19
CA ARG A 163 13.75 -6.76 6.57
C ARG A 163 12.28 -6.44 6.35
N THR A 164 11.72 -6.82 5.20
CA THR A 164 10.30 -6.63 4.87
C THR A 164 9.41 -7.30 5.91
N LEU A 165 9.74 -8.51 6.39
CA LEU A 165 8.97 -9.19 7.42
C LEU A 165 9.06 -8.47 8.78
N ARG A 166 10.24 -7.99 9.18
CA ARG A 166 10.40 -7.17 10.40
C ARG A 166 9.61 -5.86 10.31
N TRP A 167 9.61 -5.20 9.17
CA TRP A 167 8.82 -3.99 8.92
C TRP A 167 7.31 -4.25 8.88
N ALA A 168 6.88 -5.36 8.28
CA ALA A 168 5.47 -5.78 8.30
C ALA A 168 4.99 -6.00 9.74
N TRP A 169 5.81 -6.63 10.59
CA TRP A 169 5.49 -6.81 12.00
C TRP A 169 5.41 -5.49 12.78
N ARG A 170 6.30 -4.54 12.49
CA ARG A 170 6.23 -3.17 13.05
C ARG A 170 4.94 -2.46 12.64
N CYS A 171 4.55 -2.54 11.37
CA CYS A 171 3.28 -2.00 10.88
C CYS A 171 2.08 -2.65 11.58
N LYS A 172 2.11 -3.99 11.73
CA LYS A 172 1.06 -4.76 12.41
C LYS A 172 0.89 -4.31 13.86
N ARG A 173 1.98 -4.23 14.64
CA ARG A 173 1.96 -3.76 16.03
C ARG A 173 1.47 -2.33 16.17
N TRP A 174 1.90 -1.45 15.26
CA TRP A 174 1.42 -0.08 15.24
C TRP A 174 -0.11 -0.07 15.02
N SER A 175 -0.60 -0.82 14.03
CA SER A 175 -2.03 -0.91 13.69
C SER A 175 -2.88 -1.49 14.82
N GLU A 176 -2.36 -2.49 15.53
CA GLU A 176 -3.03 -3.10 16.70
C GLU A 176 -3.10 -2.16 17.91
N SER A 177 -2.23 -1.13 17.98
CA SER A 177 -2.32 -0.10 19.02
C SER A 177 -3.38 0.97 18.73
N GLN A 178 -3.93 1.02 17.51
CA GLN A 178 -4.97 1.95 17.11
C GLN A 178 -6.37 1.44 17.48
N ASN A 179 -7.34 2.35 17.53
CA ASN A 179 -8.74 1.95 17.71
C ASN A 179 -9.19 1.03 16.53
N PRO A 180 -9.65 -0.20 16.81
CA PRO A 180 -10.10 -1.14 15.78
C PRO A 180 -11.22 -0.59 14.88
N GLU A 181 -12.07 0.29 15.40
CA GLU A 181 -13.18 0.88 14.67
C GLU A 181 -12.73 1.95 13.66
N SER A 182 -11.59 2.59 13.89
CA SER A 182 -11.07 3.68 13.05
C SER A 182 -9.87 3.29 12.17
N ARG A 183 -9.14 2.20 12.49
CA ARG A 183 -7.94 1.78 11.73
C ARG A 183 -8.27 1.22 10.34
N PRO A 184 -7.53 1.55 9.26
CA PRO A 184 -7.71 0.91 7.96
C PRO A 184 -7.59 -0.62 8.04
N LEU A 185 -8.16 -1.31 7.05
CA LEU A 185 -7.78 -2.70 6.79
C LEU A 185 -6.29 -2.72 6.45
N LEU A 186 -5.52 -3.62 7.04
CA LEU A 186 -4.07 -3.68 6.83
C LEU A 186 -3.70 -4.87 5.95
N PHE A 187 -3.08 -4.59 4.81
CA PHE A 187 -2.66 -5.60 3.85
C PHE A 187 -1.15 -5.83 3.92
N GLY A 188 -0.75 -7.09 4.07
CA GLY A 188 0.65 -7.52 3.96
C GLY A 188 1.11 -7.59 2.51
N ILE A 189 2.42 -7.47 2.25
CA ILE A 189 2.99 -7.55 0.90
C ILE A 189 3.96 -8.72 0.83
N VAL A 190 3.59 -9.75 0.06
CA VAL A 190 4.47 -10.89 -0.22
C VAL A 190 5.62 -10.43 -1.11
N GLN A 191 6.85 -10.58 -0.64
CA GLN A 191 8.09 -10.33 -1.37
C GLN A 191 8.86 -11.64 -1.62
N GLY A 192 10.06 -11.56 -2.19
CA GLY A 192 10.89 -12.73 -2.55
C GLY A 192 11.41 -12.71 -4.00
N ALA A 193 11.26 -11.59 -4.71
CA ALA A 193 11.67 -11.43 -6.11
C ALA A 193 11.12 -12.57 -7.00
N THR A 194 11.97 -13.20 -7.81
CA THR A 194 11.61 -14.33 -8.69
C THR A 194 11.87 -15.69 -8.05
N TYR A 195 12.17 -15.76 -6.75
CA TYR A 195 12.55 -16.99 -6.04
C TYR A 195 11.35 -17.64 -5.33
N PRO A 196 10.87 -18.83 -5.78
CA PRO A 196 9.64 -19.43 -5.26
C PRO A 196 9.69 -19.81 -3.77
N ASP A 197 10.85 -20.26 -3.30
CA ASP A 197 11.13 -20.60 -1.90
C ASP A 197 11.00 -19.37 -0.99
N LEU A 198 11.60 -18.24 -1.39
CA LEU A 198 11.47 -16.98 -0.66
C LEU A 198 10.05 -16.43 -0.68
N ARG A 199 9.32 -16.60 -1.81
CA ARG A 199 7.90 -16.23 -1.92
C ARG A 199 7.02 -17.05 -0.98
N GLU A 200 7.29 -18.35 -0.87
CA GLU A 200 6.57 -19.24 0.04
C GLU A 200 6.84 -18.88 1.50
N GLU A 201 8.11 -18.65 1.85
CA GLU A 201 8.51 -18.19 3.18
C GLU A 201 7.79 -16.88 3.56
N SER A 202 7.83 -15.89 2.66
CA SER A 202 7.15 -14.61 2.82
C SER A 202 5.65 -14.79 3.07
N ALA A 203 4.98 -15.61 2.25
CA ALA A 203 3.55 -15.84 2.37
C ALA A 203 3.18 -16.53 3.69
N ARG A 204 3.95 -17.54 4.11
CA ARG A 204 3.72 -18.24 5.39
C ARG A 204 3.87 -17.29 6.57
N ALA A 205 4.96 -16.53 6.62
CA ALA A 205 5.23 -15.57 7.69
C ALA A 205 4.13 -14.49 7.78
N LEU A 206 3.69 -13.93 6.65
CA LEU A 206 2.63 -12.91 6.66
C LEU A 206 1.27 -13.49 7.08
N VAL A 207 0.96 -14.73 6.70
CA VAL A 207 -0.28 -15.41 7.13
C VAL A 207 -0.28 -15.64 8.64
N GLU A 208 0.85 -16.01 9.23
CA GLU A 208 1.00 -16.15 10.68
C GLU A 208 0.78 -14.81 11.43
N MET A 209 1.12 -13.68 10.81
CA MET A 209 0.83 -12.33 11.34
C MET A 209 -0.64 -11.90 11.21
N ALA A 210 -1.47 -12.67 10.49
CA ALA A 210 -2.91 -12.48 10.33
C ALA A 210 -3.31 -11.07 9.83
N PHE A 211 -2.86 -10.68 8.63
CA PHE A 211 -3.31 -9.45 7.96
C PHE A 211 -4.75 -9.55 7.42
N ASP A 212 -5.39 -8.40 7.19
CA ASP A 212 -6.75 -8.31 6.65
C ASP A 212 -6.81 -8.69 5.15
N GLY A 213 -5.66 -8.63 4.47
CA GLY A 213 -5.46 -9.06 3.08
C GLY A 213 -3.97 -9.18 2.73
N TYR A 214 -3.68 -9.71 1.54
CA TYR A 214 -2.33 -10.02 1.09
C TYR A 214 -2.13 -9.59 -0.36
N ALA A 215 -1.14 -8.75 -0.60
CA ALA A 215 -0.71 -8.34 -1.93
C ALA A 215 0.50 -9.14 -2.39
N ILE A 216 0.71 -9.21 -3.71
CA ILE A 216 1.89 -9.79 -4.33
C ILE A 216 2.76 -8.61 -4.78
N GLY A 217 3.85 -8.33 -4.07
CA GLY A 217 4.79 -7.25 -4.38
C GLY A 217 5.95 -7.71 -5.27
N GLY A 218 6.80 -6.79 -5.72
CA GLY A 218 8.03 -7.12 -6.46
C GLY A 218 7.79 -7.88 -7.77
N VAL A 219 6.67 -7.60 -8.44
CA VAL A 219 6.32 -8.09 -9.79
C VAL A 219 6.06 -6.88 -10.71
N SER A 220 6.12 -7.09 -12.01
CA SER A 220 6.10 -6.08 -13.07
C SER A 220 7.19 -5.01 -12.90
N VAL A 221 8.39 -5.43 -12.48
CA VAL A 221 9.57 -4.56 -12.26
C VAL A 221 10.69 -4.80 -13.28
N GLY A 222 10.40 -5.54 -14.36
CA GLY A 222 11.31 -5.78 -15.48
C GLY A 222 11.57 -7.25 -15.78
N GLU A 223 10.92 -8.16 -15.05
CA GLU A 223 10.95 -9.60 -15.33
C GLU A 223 10.16 -9.95 -16.62
N PRO A 224 10.58 -11.01 -17.34
CA PRO A 224 9.97 -11.41 -18.61
C PRO A 224 8.59 -12.07 -18.49
#